data_AF-A0A517PS40-F1
#
_entry.id   AF-A0A517PS40-F1
#
_cell.length_a   1.000
_cell.length_b   1.000
_cell.length_c   1.000
_cell.angle_alpha   90.00
_cell.angle_beta   90.00
_cell.angle_gamma   90.00
#
_symmetry.space_group_name_H-M   'P 1'
#
loop_
_entity.id
_entity.type
_entity.pdbx_description
1 polymer ?
#
loop_
_entity_poly.entity_id
_entity_poly.type
_entity_poly.pdbx_seq_one_letter_code
_entity_poly.pdbx_strand_id
1 'polypeptide(L)'
;MNKRKMMSEEGNTKKKDPHEHLQYLLDEHEQLLAHMKDLNRWWTELDEHGLPKFGEMGTRVAGFRDLLAKHFEDEEQEGYFKPLMDEEPGFCIMVPDFQKKHAVTLSRFDDFIDRLKQSQPPFKNWSEAMREFDSLMSDIRDHENREIRLVQEAFEKSAGD
;
A
#
# COMPACT_ATOMS: atom_id res chain seq x y z
N MET A 1 4.59 54.62 -26.38
CA MET A 1 3.42 54.33 -25.49
C MET A 1 2.47 53.47 -26.32
N ASN A 2 2.00 52.26 -26.00
CA ASN A 2 1.72 51.47 -24.78
C ASN A 2 2.09 49.99 -25.08
N LYS A 3 2.81 49.25 -24.22
CA LYS A 3 2.38 48.46 -23.03
C LYS A 3 1.31 47.37 -23.27
N ARG A 4 1.80 46.11 -23.30
CA ARG A 4 1.32 44.84 -22.69
C ARG A 4 -0.14 44.37 -22.87
N LYS A 5 -0.29 43.13 -23.35
CA LYS A 5 -1.02 42.00 -22.69
C LYS A 5 -0.66 40.70 -23.45
N MET A 6 0.39 39.95 -23.09
CA MET A 6 0.43 38.82 -22.15
C MET A 6 -0.82 37.92 -22.12
N MET A 7 -0.59 36.68 -22.59
CA MET A 7 -1.03 35.38 -22.06
C MET A 7 -2.53 35.09 -21.98
N SER A 8 -2.96 34.07 -22.72
CA SER A 8 -3.96 33.08 -22.31
C SER A 8 -3.76 31.84 -23.19
N GLU A 9 -2.63 31.14 -23.04
CA GLU A 9 -2.59 29.71 -23.34
C GLU A 9 -3.25 29.03 -22.15
N GLU A 10 -4.57 28.85 -22.24
CA GLU A 10 -5.31 27.98 -21.35
C GLU A 10 -4.82 26.56 -21.62
N GLY A 11 -3.91 26.10 -20.77
CA GLY A 11 -3.58 24.69 -20.64
C GLY A 11 -4.86 23.93 -20.36
N ASN A 12 -5.38 23.25 -21.37
CA ASN A 12 -6.41 22.25 -21.27
C ASN A 12 -5.87 21.08 -20.43
N THR A 13 -5.86 21.23 -19.12
CA THR A 13 -5.78 20.11 -18.19
C THR A 13 -7.10 19.36 -18.34
N LYS A 14 -7.13 18.38 -19.25
CA LYS A 14 -8.14 17.32 -19.23
C LYS A 14 -8.21 16.84 -17.78
N LYS A 15 -9.27 17.20 -17.07
CA LYS A 15 -9.62 16.55 -15.80
C LYS A 15 -9.71 15.07 -16.15
N LYS A 16 -8.72 14.30 -15.70
CA LYS A 16 -8.81 12.84 -15.76
C LYS A 16 -10.06 12.44 -15.00
N ASP A 17 -10.78 11.48 -15.56
CA ASP A 17 -12.04 11.04 -14.99
C ASP A 17 -11.77 10.50 -13.56
N PRO A 18 -12.44 11.00 -12.51
CA PRO A 18 -12.27 10.48 -11.15
C PRO A 18 -12.49 8.96 -11.07
N HIS A 19 -13.27 8.38 -12.01
CA HIS A 19 -13.42 6.93 -12.14
C HIS A 19 -12.13 6.21 -12.59
N GLU A 20 -11.28 6.82 -13.42
CA GLU A 20 -10.01 6.21 -13.84
C GLU A 20 -9.01 6.15 -12.68
N HIS A 21 -9.02 7.14 -11.79
CA HIS A 21 -8.17 7.16 -10.59
C HIS A 21 -8.57 6.10 -9.57
N LEU A 22 -9.88 5.90 -9.40
CA LEU A 22 -10.41 4.86 -8.53
C LEU A 22 -10.08 3.45 -9.04
N GLN A 23 -10.25 3.21 -10.35
CA GLN A 23 -9.93 1.92 -10.93
C GLN A 23 -8.44 1.58 -10.77
N TYR A 24 -7.56 2.57 -10.96
CA TYR A 24 -6.13 2.37 -10.78
C TYR A 24 -5.76 2.00 -9.33
N LEU A 25 -6.38 2.65 -8.33
CA LEU A 25 -6.19 2.30 -6.91
C LEU A 25 -6.63 0.86 -6.61
N LEU A 26 -7.79 0.46 -7.12
CA LEU A 26 -8.30 -0.91 -6.96
C LEU A 26 -7.39 -1.95 -7.63
N ASP A 27 -6.84 -1.63 -8.80
CA ASP A 27 -5.90 -2.49 -9.51
C ASP A 27 -4.56 -2.64 -8.76
N GLU A 28 -4.06 -1.58 -8.11
CA GLU A 28 -2.86 -1.67 -7.26
C GLU A 28 -3.10 -2.49 -5.99
N HIS A 29 -4.27 -2.32 -5.35
CA HIS A 29 -4.69 -3.14 -4.21
C HIS A 29 -4.78 -4.63 -4.59
N GLU A 30 -5.34 -4.95 -5.76
CA GLU A 30 -5.43 -6.33 -6.25
C GLU A 30 -4.03 -6.93 -6.51
N GLN A 31 -3.11 -6.15 -7.08
CA GLN A 31 -1.72 -6.56 -7.28
C GLN A 31 -1.00 -6.86 -5.96
N LEU A 32 -1.17 -6.01 -4.94
CA LEU A 32 -0.62 -6.26 -3.60
C LEU A 32 -1.16 -7.57 -3.02
N LEU A 33 -2.48 -7.79 -3.08
CA LEU A 33 -3.10 -9.02 -2.59
C LEU A 33 -2.62 -10.27 -3.35
N ALA A 34 -2.37 -10.16 -4.66
CA ALA A 34 -1.79 -11.25 -5.44
C ALA A 34 -0.35 -11.56 -5.00
N HIS A 35 0.49 -10.55 -4.80
CA HIS A 35 1.85 -10.71 -4.29
C HIS A 35 1.87 -11.34 -2.88
N MET A 36 0.95 -10.94 -1.99
CA MET A 36 0.82 -11.54 -0.66
C MET A 36 0.48 -13.04 -0.76
N LYS A 37 -0.46 -13.43 -1.64
CA LYS A 37 -0.80 -14.84 -1.87
C LYS A 37 0.38 -15.65 -2.40
N ASP A 38 1.17 -15.08 -3.30
CA ASP A 38 2.34 -15.73 -3.87
C ASP A 38 3.44 -15.95 -2.83
N LEU A 39 3.70 -14.97 -1.96
CA LEU A 39 4.64 -15.11 -0.86
C LEU A 39 4.19 -16.19 0.14
N ASN A 40 2.90 -16.21 0.49
CA ASN A 40 2.36 -17.19 1.42
C ASN A 40 2.44 -18.62 0.87
N ARG A 41 2.11 -18.80 -0.42
CA ARG A 41 2.26 -20.08 -1.12
C ARG A 41 3.69 -20.59 -1.06
N TRP A 42 4.66 -19.73 -1.41
CA TRP A 42 6.07 -20.11 -1.38
C TRP A 42 6.57 -20.48 0.02
N TRP A 43 6.13 -19.74 1.04
CA TRP A 43 6.47 -20.03 2.44
C TRP A 43 5.96 -21.41 2.86
N THR A 44 4.71 -21.73 2.51
CA THR A 44 4.06 -23.00 2.83
C THR A 44 4.73 -24.18 2.14
N GLU A 45 5.03 -24.06 0.84
CA GLU A 45 5.70 -25.11 0.06
C GLU A 45 7.09 -25.45 0.64
N LEU A 46 7.83 -24.48 1.17
CA LEU A 46 9.14 -24.74 1.79
C LEU A 46 9.05 -25.40 3.17
N ASP A 47 7.99 -25.13 3.94
CA ASP A 47 7.75 -25.81 5.22
C ASP A 47 7.54 -27.32 4.99
N GLU A 48 6.76 -27.67 3.95
CA GLU A 48 6.51 -29.06 3.55
C GLU A 48 7.79 -29.82 3.15
N HIS A 49 8.80 -29.10 2.65
CA HIS A 49 10.09 -29.66 2.27
C HIS A 49 11.15 -29.65 3.39
N GLY A 50 10.85 -29.05 4.55
CA GLY A 50 11.73 -29.06 5.73
C GLY A 50 13.03 -28.27 5.57
N LEU A 51 13.11 -27.33 4.63
CA LEU A 51 14.30 -26.54 4.34
C LEU A 51 14.07 -25.06 4.72
N PRO A 52 14.36 -24.65 5.97
CA PRO A 52 14.19 -23.27 6.38
C PRO A 52 15.18 -22.36 5.64
N LYS A 53 14.66 -21.50 4.75
CA LYS A 53 15.45 -20.53 3.97
C LYS A 53 15.17 -19.10 4.41
N PHE A 54 15.47 -18.79 5.66
CA PHE A 54 15.15 -17.48 6.26
C PHE A 54 15.72 -16.30 5.48
N GLY A 55 16.97 -16.37 5.02
CA GLY A 55 17.58 -15.29 4.23
C GLY A 55 16.96 -15.08 2.85
N GLU A 56 16.57 -16.17 2.16
CA GLU A 56 15.84 -16.06 0.88
C GLU A 56 14.46 -15.44 1.13
N MET A 57 13.80 -15.84 2.22
CA MET A 57 12.52 -15.26 2.58
C MET A 57 12.64 -13.77 2.92
N GLY A 58 13.62 -13.38 3.71
CA GLY A 58 13.88 -11.97 4.01
C GLY A 58 14.14 -11.14 2.75
N THR A 59 14.73 -11.73 1.70
CA THR A 59 14.90 -11.06 0.41
C THR A 59 13.56 -10.85 -0.31
N ARG A 60 12.69 -11.86 -0.31
CA ARG A 60 11.36 -11.77 -0.94
C ARG A 60 10.43 -10.81 -0.20
N VAL A 61 10.43 -10.86 1.12
CA VAL A 61 9.67 -9.92 1.97
C VAL A 61 10.16 -8.49 1.75
N ALA A 62 11.47 -8.27 1.58
CA ALA A 62 12.00 -6.94 1.24
C ALA A 62 11.44 -6.42 -0.09
N GLY A 63 11.35 -7.27 -1.12
CA GLY A 63 10.73 -6.89 -2.38
C GLY A 63 9.26 -6.47 -2.21
N PHE A 64 8.49 -7.19 -1.39
CA PHE A 64 7.11 -6.80 -1.08
C PHE A 64 7.03 -5.50 -0.27
N ARG A 65 7.92 -5.31 0.71
CA ARG A 65 8.02 -4.07 1.49
C ARG A 65 8.28 -2.87 0.58
N ASP A 66 9.13 -3.01 -0.44
CA ASP A 66 9.41 -1.93 -1.39
C ASP A 66 8.20 -1.59 -2.27
N LEU A 67 7.45 -2.61 -2.71
CA LEU A 67 6.17 -2.41 -3.41
C LEU A 67 5.15 -1.68 -2.52
N LEU A 68 5.03 -2.11 -1.27
CA LEU A 68 4.12 -1.49 -0.30
C LEU A 68 4.52 -0.05 0.03
N ALA A 69 5.81 0.24 0.14
CA ALA A 69 6.29 1.60 0.39
C ALA A 69 5.96 2.54 -0.77
N LYS A 70 6.09 2.06 -2.01
CA LYS A 70 5.70 2.82 -3.19
C LYS A 70 4.18 3.06 -3.21
N HIS A 71 3.39 2.04 -2.92
CA HIS A 71 1.94 2.14 -2.82
C HIS A 71 1.50 3.22 -1.82
N PHE A 72 2.07 3.20 -0.61
CA PHE A 72 1.82 4.24 0.40
C PHE A 72 2.28 5.63 -0.03
N GLU A 73 3.41 5.76 -0.74
CA GLU A 73 3.85 7.06 -1.26
C GLU A 73 2.86 7.62 -2.30
N ASP A 74 2.35 6.78 -3.20
CA ASP A 74 1.39 7.17 -4.23
C ASP A 74 0.03 7.59 -3.60
N GLU A 75 -0.37 6.94 -2.51
CA GLU A 75 -1.53 7.32 -1.68
C GLU A 75 -1.32 8.66 -0.95
N GLU A 76 -0.14 8.87 -0.36
CA GLU A 76 0.18 10.03 0.49
C GLU A 76 0.45 11.32 -0.30
N GLN A 77 1.01 11.24 -1.51
CA GLN A 77 1.38 12.41 -2.33
C GLN A 77 0.19 13.12 -2.99
N GLU A 78 -1.02 13.00 -2.44
CA GLU A 78 -2.25 13.48 -3.06
C GLU A 78 -2.49 12.87 -4.45
N GLY A 79 -2.03 11.62 -4.70
CA GLY A 79 -2.24 10.93 -5.97
C GLY A 79 -3.70 10.47 -6.12
N TYR A 80 -4.06 9.39 -5.43
CA TYR A 80 -5.39 8.75 -5.54
C TYR A 80 -6.46 9.42 -4.71
N PHE A 81 -6.08 9.95 -3.54
CA PHE A 81 -7.03 10.53 -2.61
C PHE A 81 -7.34 12.00 -2.91
N LYS A 82 -6.64 12.66 -3.83
CA LYS A 82 -6.89 14.08 -4.13
C LYS A 82 -8.28 14.38 -4.68
N PRO A 83 -8.80 13.63 -5.67
CA PRO A 83 -10.19 13.80 -6.09
C PRO A 83 -11.18 13.60 -4.94
N LEU A 84 -10.93 12.62 -4.07
CA LEU A 84 -11.73 12.34 -2.87
C LEU A 84 -11.63 13.46 -1.81
N MET A 85 -10.46 14.04 -1.62
CA MET A 85 -10.25 15.16 -0.69
C MET A 85 -10.87 16.46 -1.21
N ASP A 86 -10.88 16.67 -2.53
CA ASP A 86 -11.50 17.82 -3.18
C ASP A 86 -13.05 17.74 -3.11
N GLU A 87 -13.62 16.54 -3.17
CA GLU A 87 -15.06 16.29 -3.06
C GLU A 87 -15.55 16.19 -1.60
N GLU A 88 -14.76 15.59 -0.71
CA GLU A 88 -15.11 15.33 0.69
C GLU A 88 -14.01 15.84 1.65
N PRO A 89 -14.11 17.09 2.13
CA PRO A 89 -13.11 17.70 3.02
C PRO A 89 -12.88 16.93 4.34
N GLY A 90 -13.85 16.12 4.77
CA GLY A 90 -13.73 15.24 5.94
C GLY A 90 -12.68 14.14 5.77
N PHE A 91 -12.35 13.76 4.54
CA PHE A 91 -11.31 12.78 4.22
C PHE A 91 -9.90 13.32 4.56
N CYS A 92 -9.69 14.63 4.38
CA CYS A 92 -8.43 15.31 4.67
C CYS A 92 -7.99 15.21 6.15
N ILE A 93 -8.95 15.09 7.08
CA ILE A 93 -8.67 14.91 8.52
C ILE A 93 -8.09 13.52 8.83
N MET A 94 -8.34 12.52 7.98
CA MET A 94 -7.86 11.14 8.18
C MET A 94 -6.42 10.93 7.69
N VAL A 95 -5.93 11.78 6.79
CA VAL A 95 -4.61 11.64 6.10
C VAL A 95 -3.41 11.58 7.06
N PRO A 96 -3.31 12.42 8.12
CA PRO A 96 -2.19 12.33 9.05
C PRO A 96 -2.15 11.00 9.83
N ASP A 97 -3.32 10.40 10.08
CA ASP A 97 -3.41 9.09 10.74
C ASP A 97 -3.02 7.94 9.79
N PHE A 98 -3.20 8.11 8.47
CA PHE A 98 -2.74 7.16 7.44
C PHE A 98 -1.21 7.14 7.34
N GLN A 99 -0.57 8.29 7.17
CA GLN A 99 0.89 8.41 7.08
C GLN A 99 1.59 7.76 8.28
N LYS A 100 1.06 7.99 9.49
CA LYS A 100 1.60 7.38 10.71
C LYS A 100 1.43 5.86 10.71
N LYS A 101 0.30 5.34 10.25
CA LYS A 101 0.06 3.90 10.14
C LYS A 101 0.98 3.26 9.10
N HIS A 102 1.13 3.87 7.93
CA HIS A 102 2.02 3.42 6.86
C HIS A 102 3.46 3.31 7.36
N ALA A 103 3.96 4.36 8.03
CA ALA A 103 5.30 4.35 8.61
C ALA A 103 5.49 3.24 9.66
N VAL A 104 4.50 3.03 10.55
CA VAL A 104 4.55 1.94 11.54
C VAL A 104 4.54 0.57 10.86
N THR A 105 3.70 0.39 9.84
CA THR A 105 3.62 -0.83 9.05
C THR A 105 4.94 -1.15 8.38
N LEU A 106 5.53 -0.20 7.64
CA LEU A 106 6.83 -0.39 6.97
C LEU A 106 7.94 -0.71 7.98
N SER A 107 7.96 -0.03 9.13
CA SER A 107 8.94 -0.31 10.19
C SER A 107 8.83 -1.73 10.75
N ARG A 108 7.62 -2.31 10.82
CA ARG A 108 7.42 -3.70 11.24
C ARG A 108 7.94 -4.69 10.20
N PHE A 109 7.76 -4.40 8.92
CA PHE A 109 8.38 -5.19 7.85
C PHE A 109 9.91 -5.10 7.90
N ASP A 110 10.47 -3.91 8.11
CA ASP A 110 11.91 -3.71 8.21
C ASP A 110 12.52 -4.55 9.36
N ASP A 111 11.93 -4.49 10.56
CA ASP A 111 12.38 -5.31 11.70
C ASP A 111 12.28 -6.82 11.41
N PHE A 112 11.19 -7.26 10.80
CA PHE A 112 11.00 -8.66 10.45
C PHE A 112 12.01 -9.15 9.40
N ILE A 113 12.25 -8.35 8.36
CA ILE A 113 13.25 -8.60 7.32
C ILE A 113 14.64 -8.69 7.92
N ASP A 114 15.00 -7.76 8.81
CA ASP A 114 16.30 -7.74 9.45
C ASP A 114 16.53 -9.00 10.26
N ARG A 115 15.54 -9.43 11.06
CA ARG A 115 15.60 -10.68 11.83
C ARG A 115 15.72 -11.91 10.93
N LEU A 116 15.03 -11.96 9.80
CA LEU A 116 15.14 -13.06 8.83
C LEU A 116 16.53 -13.15 8.18
N LYS A 117 17.19 -12.01 7.97
CA LYS A 117 18.49 -11.92 7.29
C LYS A 117 19.70 -12.11 8.22
N GLN A 118 19.49 -12.21 9.54
CA GLN A 118 20.57 -12.51 10.47
C GLN A 118 21.21 -13.88 10.18
N SER A 119 22.52 -14.00 10.40
CA SER A 119 23.24 -15.28 10.26
C SER A 119 22.68 -16.39 11.15
N GLN A 120 22.11 -16.01 12.28
CA GLN A 120 21.30 -16.87 13.16
C GLN A 120 19.99 -16.14 13.45
N PRO A 121 18.93 -16.38 12.65
CA PRO A 121 17.65 -15.73 12.86
C PRO A 121 17.10 -16.03 14.26
N PRO A 122 16.54 -15.04 14.97
CA PRO A 122 16.11 -15.18 16.36
C PRO A 122 14.75 -15.90 16.49
N PHE A 123 14.40 -16.75 15.53
CA PHE A 123 13.20 -17.57 15.54
C PHE A 123 13.54 -18.96 16.06
N LYS A 124 12.72 -19.50 16.95
CA LYS A 124 12.83 -20.86 17.48
C LYS A 124 12.72 -21.91 16.37
N ASN A 125 11.87 -21.64 15.39
CA ASN A 125 11.63 -22.50 14.23
C ASN A 125 10.97 -21.72 13.08
N TRP A 126 10.88 -22.38 11.93
CA TRP A 126 10.25 -21.84 10.72
C TRP A 126 8.80 -21.41 10.95
N SER A 127 8.02 -22.19 11.69
CA SER A 127 6.62 -21.91 11.98
C SER A 127 6.41 -20.65 12.84
N GLU A 128 7.38 -20.28 13.68
CA GLU A 128 7.32 -19.02 14.44
C GLU A 128 7.45 -17.81 13.51
N ALA A 129 8.43 -17.84 12.59
CA ALA A 129 8.56 -16.80 11.57
C ALA A 129 7.34 -16.74 10.65
N MET A 130 6.75 -17.90 10.31
CA MET A 130 5.55 -17.97 9.48
C MET A 130 4.34 -17.32 10.16
N ARG A 131 4.09 -17.60 11.45
CA ARG A 131 2.99 -16.96 12.19
C ARG A 131 3.12 -15.45 12.25
N GLU A 132 4.35 -14.96 12.42
CA GLU A 132 4.59 -13.52 12.43
C GLU A 132 4.39 -12.90 11.04
N PHE A 133 4.86 -13.56 9.99
CA PHE A 133 4.57 -13.17 8.62
C PHE A 133 3.06 -13.13 8.33
N ASP A 134 2.32 -14.16 8.71
CA ASP A 134 0.86 -14.21 8.56
C ASP A 134 0.17 -13.05 9.29
N SER A 135 0.65 -12.68 10.48
CA SER A 135 0.14 -11.52 11.21
C SER A 135 0.39 -10.22 10.46
N LEU A 136 1.60 -10.03 9.92
CA LEU A 136 1.93 -8.85 9.12
C LEU A 136 1.04 -8.78 7.86
N MET A 137 0.86 -9.90 7.18
CA MET A 137 -0.01 -10.01 6.00
C MET A 137 -1.47 -9.71 6.35
N SER A 138 -1.98 -10.22 7.48
CA SER A 138 -3.35 -9.95 7.93
C SER A 138 -3.55 -8.46 8.20
N ASP A 139 -2.59 -7.81 8.84
CA ASP A 139 -2.67 -6.37 9.15
C ASP A 139 -2.73 -5.53 7.88
N ILE A 140 -1.93 -5.85 6.85
CA ILE A 140 -2.01 -5.20 5.53
C ILE A 140 -3.39 -5.40 4.93
N ARG A 141 -3.85 -6.65 4.85
CA ARG A 141 -5.15 -6.95 4.25
C ARG A 141 -6.29 -6.19 4.93
N ASP A 142 -6.27 -6.08 6.26
CA ASP A 142 -7.30 -5.34 6.99
C ASP A 142 -7.20 -3.83 6.74
N HIS A 143 -5.98 -3.30 6.60
CA HIS A 143 -5.71 -1.91 6.22
C HIS A 143 -6.24 -1.59 4.82
N GLU A 144 -5.84 -2.33 3.79
CA GLU A 144 -6.27 -2.12 2.40
C GLU A 144 -7.81 -2.25 2.26
N ASN A 145 -8.41 -3.27 2.90
CA ASN A 145 -9.87 -3.44 2.88
C ASN A 145 -10.62 -2.27 3.52
N ARG A 146 -10.02 -1.62 4.53
CA ARG A 146 -10.60 -0.44 5.16
C ARG A 146 -10.51 0.76 4.24
N GLU A 147 -9.41 0.93 3.52
CA GLU A 147 -9.25 2.00 2.52
C GLU A 147 -10.23 1.84 1.37
N ILE A 148 -10.36 0.65 0.79
CA ILE A 148 -11.36 0.36 -0.25
C ILE A 148 -12.76 0.75 0.20
N ARG A 149 -13.16 0.38 1.43
CA ARG A 149 -14.49 0.74 1.95
C ARG A 149 -14.67 2.25 2.09
N LEU A 150 -13.68 2.95 2.62
CA LEU A 150 -13.75 4.40 2.79
C LEU A 150 -13.86 5.11 1.43
N VAL A 151 -13.10 4.64 0.45
CA VAL A 151 -13.13 5.15 -0.92
C VAL A 151 -14.49 4.89 -1.58
N GLN A 152 -15.02 3.67 -1.45
CA GLN A 152 -16.36 3.31 -1.97
C GLN A 152 -17.46 4.15 -1.33
N GLU A 153 -17.44 4.31 0.00
CA GLU A 153 -18.43 5.10 0.74
C GLU A 153 -18.41 6.58 0.34
N ALA A 154 -17.24 7.15 0.08
CA ALA A 154 -17.11 8.53 -0.39
C ALA A 154 -17.65 8.69 -1.82
N PHE A 155 -17.39 7.72 -2.70
CA PHE A 155 -17.88 7.73 -4.07
C PHE A 155 -19.41 7.55 -4.17
N GLU A 156 -19.98 6.64 -3.38
CA GLU A 156 -21.44 6.44 -3.32
C GLU A 156 -22.18 7.69 -2.84
N LYS A 157 -21.58 8.46 -1.93
CA LYS A 157 -22.13 9.75 -1.48
C LYS A 157 -22.06 10.82 -2.55
N SER A 158 -20.94 10.94 -3.27
CA SER A 158 -20.79 11.97 -4.32
C SER A 158 -21.64 11.69 -5.57
N ALA A 159 -21.96 10.41 -5.85
CA ALA A 159 -22.86 10.03 -6.96
C ALA A 159 -24.36 10.13 -6.62
N GLY A 160 -24.71 10.32 -5.34
CA GLY A 160 -26.09 10.38 -4.85
C GLY A 160 -26.71 11.77 -4.73
N ASP A 161 -25.90 12.83 -4.88
CA ASP A 161 -26.30 14.25 -4.91
C ASP A 161 -26.43 14.80 -6.35
#